data_AF-A0AAF0DXP7-F1
#
_entry.id   AF-A0AAF0DXP7-F1
#
_cell.length_a   1.000
_cell.length_b   1.000
_cell.length_c   1.000
_cell.angle_alpha   90.00
_cell.angle_beta   90.00
_cell.angle_gamma   90.00
#
_symmetry.space_group_name_H-M   'P 1'
#
loop_
_entity.id
_entity.type
_entity.pdbx_description
1 polymer ?
#
loop_
_entity_poly.entity_id
_entity_poly.type
_entity_poly.pdbx_seq_one_letter_code
_entity_poly.pdbx_strand_id
1 'polypeptide(L)' 'MNWGSNTFVVAAGIGILSYGLWNLSSDLEFRHQAPVHAIPSQLWARQFKNGELKVKPE' A
#
# COMPACT_ATOMS: atom_id res chain seq x y z
N MET A 1 -30.42 9.87 13.86
CA MET A 1 -29.37 8.89 13.52
C MET A 1 -29.74 7.54 14.11
N ASN A 2 -29.61 6.46 13.33
CA ASN A 2 -29.86 5.09 13.79
C ASN A 2 -28.54 4.29 13.78
N TRP A 3 -28.59 3.05 14.26
CA TRP A 3 -27.47 2.09 14.24
C TRP A 3 -26.80 2.02 12.86
N GLY A 4 -27.58 1.94 11.78
CA GLY A 4 -27.07 1.78 10.42
C GLY A 4 -26.28 3.01 9.94
N SER A 5 -26.79 4.22 10.17
CA SER A 5 -26.05 5.45 9.86
C SER A 5 -24.75 5.54 10.64
N ASN A 6 -24.74 5.17 11.92
CA ASN A 6 -23.52 5.24 12.73
C ASN A 6 -22.47 4.22 12.26
N THR A 7 -22.88 2.98 11.96
CA THR A 7 -21.99 1.96 11.41
C THR A 7 -21.43 2.39 10.07
N PHE A 8 -22.24 3.00 9.20
CA PHE A 8 -21.77 3.51 7.91
C PHE A 8 -20.68 4.59 8.08
N VAL A 9 -20.90 5.57 8.95
CA VAL A 9 -19.91 6.63 9.21
C VAL A 9 -18.60 6.05 9.76
N VAL A 10 -18.67 5.11 10.70
CA VAL A 10 -17.48 4.46 11.25
C VAL A 10 -16.77 3.63 10.18
N ALA A 11 -17.50 2.83 9.40
CA ALA A 11 -16.92 2.02 8.34
C ALA A 11 -16.24 2.88 7.26
N ALA A 12 -16.87 3.98 6.86
CA ALA A 12 -16.28 4.95 5.94
C ALA A 12 -15.01 5.59 6.52
N GLY A 13 -15.04 5.98 7.80
CA GLY A 13 -13.88 6.52 8.50
C GLY A 13 -12.71 5.53 8.54
N ILE A 14 -12.97 4.27 8.89
CA ILE A 14 -11.97 3.19 8.86
C ILE A 14 -11.41 3.03 7.46
N GLY A 15 -12.26 2.96 6.43
CA GLY A 15 -11.80 2.81 5.05
C GLY A 15 -10.85 3.92 4.60
N ILE A 16 -11.18 5.17 4.91
CA ILE A 16 -10.33 6.33 4.58
C ILE A 16 -9.00 6.24 5.32
N LEU A 17 -9.02 5.96 6.63
CA LEU A 17 -7.80 5.86 7.44
C LEU A 17 -6.90 4.70 6.99
N SER A 18 -7.48 3.52 6.76
CA SER A 18 -6.75 2.34 6.28
C SER A 18 -6.11 2.60 4.92
N TYR A 19 -6.83 3.24 4.00
CA TYR A 19 -6.28 3.58 2.69
C TYR A 19 -5.15 4.62 2.77
N GLY A 20 -5.32 5.66 3.60
CA GLY A 20 -4.28 6.66 3.82
C GLY A 20 -3.02 6.04 4.43
N LEU A 21 -3.18 5.21 5.46
CA LEU A 21 -2.08 4.52 6.11
C LEU A 21 -1.37 3.54 5.18
N TRP A 22 -2.12 2.83 4.33
CA TRP A 22 -1.56 1.92 3.33
C TRP A 22 -0.63 2.64 2.34
N ASN A 23 -1.07 3.79 1.80
CA ASN A 23 -0.27 4.57 0.88
C ASN A 23 0.98 5.13 1.58
N LEU A 24 0.82 5.71 2.77
CA LEU A 24 1.94 6.22 3.56
C LEU A 24 2.98 5.12 3.87
N SER A 25 2.52 3.95 4.31
CA SER A 25 3.40 2.81 4.59
C SER A 25 4.17 2.35 3.35
N SER A 26 3.49 2.30 2.19
CA SER A 26 4.10 1.88 0.92
C SER A 26 5.14 2.89 0.41
N ASP A 27 4.91 4.18 0.68
CA ASP A 27 5.82 5.27 0.30
C ASP A 27 7.06 5.36 1.20
N LEU A 28 6.94 4.96 2.47
CA LEU A 28 8.05 4.90 3.41
C LEU A 28 8.87 3.60 3.30
N GLU A 29 8.34 2.58 2.64
CA GLU A 29 9.04 1.31 2.46
C GLU A 29 10.29 1.47 1.58
N PHE A 30 11.45 1.09 2.13
CA PHE A 30 12.72 1.09 1.41
C PHE A 30 13.33 -0.32 1.43
N ARG A 31 13.61 -0.85 0.24
CA ARG A 31 14.28 -2.14 0.03
C ARG A 31 15.72 -1.90 -0.38
N HIS A 32 16.64 -2.55 0.33
CA HIS A 32 18.07 -2.50 0.03
C HIS A 32 18.48 -3.44 -1.11
N GLN A 33 17.67 -4.46 -1.38
CA GLN A 33 17.95 -5.44 -2.43
C GLN A 33 16.74 -5.61 -3.34
N ALA A 34 17.02 -5.71 -4.63
CA ALA A 34 16.03 -6.11 -5.61
C ALA A 34 15.71 -7.61 -5.46
N PRO A 35 14.43 -7.99 -5.55
CA PRO A 35 13.99 -9.37 -5.52
C PRO A 35 14.42 -10.10 -6.79
N VAL A 36 14.60 -11.42 -6.66
CA VAL A 36 15.02 -12.32 -7.74
C VAL A 36 13.83 -12.70 -8.64
N HIS A 37 12.60 -12.67 -8.11
CA HIS A 37 11.37 -12.94 -8.86
C HIS A 37 10.36 -11.81 -8.70
N ALA A 38 9.38 -11.76 -9.60
CA ALA A 38 8.26 -10.83 -9.47
C ALA A 38 7.42 -11.19 -8.24
N ILE A 39 7.13 -10.20 -7.39
CA ILE A 39 6.30 -10.35 -6.19
C ILE A 39 5.17 -9.33 -6.22
N PRO A 40 3.96 -9.68 -5.77
CA PRO A 40 2.80 -8.81 -5.89
C PRO A 40 2.96 -7.48 -5.15
N SER A 41 3.72 -7.44 -4.05
CA SER A 41 3.98 -6.23 -3.28
C SER A 41 4.75 -5.14 -4.05
N GLN A 42 5.38 -5.48 -5.19
CA GLN A 42 6.04 -4.53 -6.08
C GLN A 42 5.08 -3.48 -6.64
N LEU A 43 3.79 -3.81 -6.77
CA LEU A 43 2.79 -2.91 -7.37
C LEU A 43 2.58 -1.64 -6.54
N TRP A 44 2.78 -1.71 -5.22
CA TRP A 44 2.55 -0.58 -4.31
C TRP A 44 3.83 0.11 -3.88
N ALA A 45 4.92 -0.63 -3.85
CA ALA A 45 6.25 -0.17 -3.46
C ALA A 45 6.75 1.02 -4.28
N ARG A 46 7.09 2.11 -3.59
CA ARG A 46 7.57 3.36 -4.22
C ARG A 46 8.77 3.15 -5.15
N GLN A 47 9.73 2.33 -4.74
CA GLN A 47 10.95 2.10 -5.51
C GLN A 47 10.70 1.40 -6.87
N PHE A 48 9.66 0.57 -6.97
CA PHE A 48 9.29 -0.06 -8.25
C PHE A 48 8.46 0.89 -9.11
N LYS A 49 7.58 1.69 -8.49
CA LYS A 49 6.82 2.74 -9.19
C LYS A 49 7.73 3.81 -9.80
N ASN A 50 8.76 4.23 -9.06
CA ASN A 50 9.75 5.21 -9.51
C ASN A 50 10.79 4.62 -10.48
N GLY A 51 10.82 3.29 -10.65
CA GLY A 51 11.80 2.61 -11.49
C GLY A 51 13.22 2.53 -10.89
N GLU A 52 13.38 2.86 -9.61
CA GLU A 52 14.65 2.78 -8.85
C GLU A 52 15.10 1.32 -8.66
N LEU A 53 14.15 0.40 -8.52
CA LEU A 53 14.40 -1.04 -8.41
C LEU A 53 13.67 -1.78 -9.53
N LYS A 54 14.37 -2.77 -10.11
CA LYS A 54 13.83 -3.71 -11.10
C LYS A 54 14.10 -5.13 -10.62
N VAL A 55 13.22 -6.07 -10.98
CA VAL A 55 13.44 -7.49 -10.73
C VAL A 55 14.73 -7.90 -11.43
N LYS A 56 15.61 -8.59 -10.71
CA LYS A 56 16.84 -9.09 -11.33
C LYS A 56 16.46 -10.14 -12.39
N PRO A 57 16.99 -10.06 -13.61
CA PRO A 57 16.92 -11.19 -14.52
C PRO A 57 17.69 -12.36 -13.88
N GLU A 58 17.10 -13.55 -13.99
CA GLU A 58 17.68 -14.82 -13.54
C GLU A 58 18.95 -15.20 -14.32
#